data_AF-A0A935K807-F1
#
_entry.id   AF-A0A935K807-F1
#
_cell.length_a   1.000
_cell.length_b   1.000
_cell.length_c   1.000
_cell.angle_alpha   90.00
_cell.angle_beta   90.00
_cell.angle_gamma   90.00
#
_symmetry.space_group_name_H-M   'P 1'
#
loop_
_entity.id
_entity.type
_entity.pdbx_description
1 polymer ?
#
loop_
_entity_poly.entity_id
_entity_poly.type
_entity_poly.pdbx_seq_one_letter_code
_entity_poly.pdbx_strand_id
1 'polypeptide(L)'
;MVVTSSRLSAVKYKLFLDEELKRRNLKWKSLVAFSGQINYNNKSYSEIEMNRLNNPKNIKIEDCFNLNNDIRFLIVANKFQVGFSESLLHTMFLDKAVSGRNAVQTISRLNRIHPPYKKDTLTVDFTNSYESIINAFRKYQDVVESHKNVDPKDLFKLKDELLKRGVLH
;
A
#
# COMPACT_ATOMS: atom_id res chain seq x y z
N MET A 1 2.00 3.16 -1.66
CA MET A 1 0.95 2.13 -1.81
C MET A 1 0.81 1.36 -0.51
N VAL A 2 -0.40 1.02 -0.10
CA VAL A 2 -0.69 0.15 1.05
C VAL A 2 -1.37 -1.11 0.53
N VAL A 3 -0.72 -2.26 0.66
CA VAL A 3 -1.26 -3.55 0.26
C VAL A 3 -1.82 -4.22 1.51
N THR A 4 -3.14 -4.34 1.54
CA THR A 4 -3.86 -4.75 2.74
C THR A 4 -4.21 -6.24 2.72
N SER A 5 -4.30 -6.83 3.91
CA SER A 5 -4.68 -8.23 4.13
C SER A 5 -6.05 -8.58 3.57
N SER A 6 -7.00 -7.66 3.66
CA SER A 6 -8.40 -7.88 3.28
C SER A 6 -9.08 -6.62 2.73
N ARG A 7 -10.23 -6.80 2.08
CA ARG A 7 -11.07 -5.69 1.61
C ARG A 7 -11.59 -4.84 2.77
N LEU A 8 -11.88 -5.45 3.91
CA LEU A 8 -12.24 -4.74 5.14
C LEU A 8 -11.08 -3.89 5.65
N SER A 9 -9.86 -4.42 5.63
CA SER A 9 -8.65 -3.69 6.01
C SER A 9 -8.46 -2.47 5.08
N ALA A 10 -8.65 -2.61 3.77
CA ALA A 10 -8.61 -1.47 2.84
C ALA A 10 -9.62 -0.37 3.18
N VAL A 11 -10.86 -0.74 3.56
CA VAL A 11 -11.86 0.24 4.03
C VAL A 11 -11.36 0.96 5.28
N LYS A 12 -10.86 0.23 6.28
CA LYS A 12 -10.34 0.81 7.53
C LYS A 12 -9.17 1.75 7.29
N TYR A 13 -8.19 1.32 6.50
CA TYR A 13 -7.04 2.17 6.12
C TYR A 13 -7.48 3.44 5.40
N LYS A 14 -8.45 3.36 4.49
CA LYS A 14 -8.93 4.53 3.74
C LYS A 14 -9.61 5.55 4.65
N LEU A 15 -10.51 5.08 5.52
CA LEU A 15 -11.18 5.94 6.51
C LEU A 15 -10.16 6.60 7.43
N PHE A 16 -9.23 5.82 7.96
CA PHE A 16 -8.17 6.29 8.85
C PHE A 16 -7.26 7.33 8.20
N LEU A 17 -6.75 7.04 6.99
CA LEU A 17 -5.86 7.95 6.28
C LEU A 17 -6.56 9.24 5.90
N ASP A 18 -7.81 9.19 5.42
CA ASP A 18 -8.57 10.41 5.11
C ASP A 18 -8.78 11.29 6.33
N GLU A 19 -9.09 10.68 7.48
CA GLU A 19 -9.25 11.40 8.75
C GLU A 19 -7.93 12.04 9.18
N GLU A 20 -6.82 11.30 9.17
CA GLU A 20 -5.51 11.82 9.56
C GLU A 20 -5.01 12.93 8.62
N LEU A 21 -5.23 12.80 7.31
CA LEU A 21 -4.87 13.82 6.33
C LEU A 21 -5.64 15.13 6.59
N LYS A 22 -6.94 15.03 6.89
CA LYS A 22 -7.76 16.19 7.27
C LYS A 22 -7.33 16.78 8.61
N ARG A 23 -7.15 15.94 9.64
CA ARG A 23 -6.76 16.36 10.99
C ARG A 23 -5.43 17.11 11.00
N ARG A 24 -4.50 16.70 10.14
CA ARG A 24 -3.17 17.33 9.99
C ARG A 24 -3.16 18.48 8.98
N ASN A 25 -4.30 18.82 8.38
CA ASN A 25 -4.45 19.84 7.35
C ASN A 25 -3.49 19.64 6.16
N LEU A 26 -3.31 18.39 5.73
CA LEU A 26 -2.46 18.05 4.59
C LEU A 26 -3.27 18.09 3.29
N LYS A 27 -2.70 18.68 2.24
CA LYS A 27 -3.31 18.72 0.90
C LYS A 27 -3.37 17.36 0.20
N TRP A 28 -2.71 16.34 0.76
CA TRP A 28 -2.61 15.03 0.14
C TRP A 28 -3.93 14.27 0.22
N LYS A 29 -4.15 13.41 -0.77
CA LYS A 29 -5.35 12.63 -0.97
C LYS A 29 -5.00 11.15 -1.08
N SER A 30 -6.00 10.31 -0.87
CA SER A 30 -5.87 8.86 -0.98
C SER A 30 -6.94 8.27 -1.91
N LEU A 31 -6.59 7.19 -2.59
CA LEU A 31 -7.50 6.32 -3.34
C LEU A 31 -7.51 4.91 -2.72
N VAL A 32 -8.63 4.22 -2.85
CA VAL A 32 -8.77 2.81 -2.48
C VAL A 32 -9.14 1.98 -3.70
N ALA A 33 -8.69 0.72 -3.77
CA ALA A 33 -9.10 -0.21 -4.81
C ALA A 33 -9.39 -1.61 -4.27
N PHE A 34 -10.63 -2.06 -4.43
CA PHE A 34 -11.11 -3.39 -4.08
C PHE A 34 -12.39 -3.73 -4.86
N SER A 35 -12.75 -5.01 -4.91
CA SER A 35 -13.99 -5.47 -5.57
C SER A 35 -15.13 -5.70 -4.57
N GLY A 36 -16.36 -5.44 -5.04
CA GLY A 36 -17.59 -5.66 -4.29
C GLY A 36 -17.89 -4.56 -3.26
N GLN A 37 -18.84 -4.86 -2.37
CA GLN A 37 -19.21 -4.01 -1.25
C GLN A 37 -18.73 -4.62 0.07
N ILE A 38 -18.44 -3.75 1.04
CA ILE A 38 -18.00 -4.13 2.37
C ILE A 38 -18.85 -3.43 3.41
N ASN A 39 -19.47 -4.20 4.29
CA ASN A 39 -20.19 -3.66 5.44
C ASN A 39 -19.22 -3.46 6.61
N TYR A 40 -19.19 -2.25 7.15
CA TYR A 40 -18.38 -1.89 8.30
C TYR A 40 -19.09 -0.79 9.10
N ASN A 41 -19.20 -0.94 10.43
CA ASN A 41 -19.88 0.02 11.32
C ASN A 41 -21.28 0.43 10.83
N ASN A 42 -22.11 -0.56 10.44
CA ASN A 42 -23.47 -0.37 9.92
C ASN A 42 -23.55 0.50 8.64
N LYS A 43 -22.45 0.66 7.91
CA LYS A 43 -22.40 1.33 6.61
C LYS A 43 -21.83 0.38 5.55
N SER A 44 -22.39 0.43 4.34
CA SER A 44 -21.82 -0.24 3.18
C SER A 44 -20.83 0.69 2.49
N TYR A 45 -19.69 0.14 2.09
CA TYR A 45 -18.62 0.84 1.40
C TYR A 45 -18.31 0.16 0.07
N SER A 46 -18.24 0.95 -0.99
CA SER A 46 -17.78 0.55 -2.32
C SER A 46 -16.56 1.38 -2.75
N GLU A 47 -15.76 0.82 -3.66
CA GLU A 47 -14.62 1.54 -4.26
C GLU A 47 -15.04 2.89 -4.85
N ILE A 48 -16.18 2.93 -5.54
CA ILE A 48 -16.69 4.15 -6.19
C ILE A 48 -17.05 5.21 -5.14
N GLU A 49 -17.81 4.83 -4.10
CA GLU A 49 -18.22 5.79 -3.06
C GLU A 49 -17.03 6.33 -2.28
N MET A 50 -16.09 5.46 -1.90
CA MET A 50 -14.92 5.86 -1.12
C MET A 50 -13.96 6.77 -1.91
N ASN A 51 -13.97 6.68 -3.23
CA ASN A 51 -13.14 7.52 -4.10
C ASN A 51 -13.89 8.73 -4.67
N ARG A 52 -15.21 8.88 -4.48
CA ARG A 52 -16.04 9.89 -5.16
C ARG A 52 -15.49 11.32 -5.09
N LEU A 53 -14.90 11.71 -3.95
CA LEU A 53 -14.30 13.04 -3.78
C LEU A 53 -13.02 13.25 -4.61
N ASN A 54 -12.21 12.19 -4.76
CA ASN A 54 -10.90 12.25 -5.40
C ASN A 54 -10.93 11.76 -6.87
N ASN A 55 -11.97 11.01 -7.24
CA ASN A 55 -12.24 10.47 -8.57
C ASN A 55 -13.72 10.69 -8.96
N PRO A 56 -14.19 11.94 -9.10
CA PRO A 56 -15.60 12.25 -9.34
C PRO A 56 -16.10 11.76 -10.71
N LYS A 57 -15.20 11.60 -11.67
CA LYS A 57 -15.50 11.09 -13.02
C LYS A 57 -15.51 9.56 -13.09
N ASN A 58 -15.20 8.88 -11.98
CA ASN A 58 -15.10 7.41 -11.90
C ASN A 58 -14.24 6.81 -13.03
N ILE A 59 -13.13 7.47 -13.37
CA ILE A 59 -12.15 6.93 -14.32
C ILE A 59 -11.35 5.81 -13.65
N LYS A 60 -10.49 5.11 -14.40
CA LYS A 60 -9.62 4.09 -13.81
C LYS A 60 -8.74 4.70 -12.71
N ILE A 61 -8.46 3.91 -11.68
CA ILE A 61 -7.72 4.38 -10.51
C ILE A 61 -6.28 4.74 -10.89
N GLU A 62 -5.68 4.00 -11.81
CA GLU A 62 -4.40 4.29 -12.47
C GLU A 62 -4.40 5.71 -13.04
N ASP A 63 -5.38 6.01 -13.90
CA ASP A 63 -5.48 7.28 -14.61
C ASP A 63 -5.71 8.42 -13.61
N CYS A 64 -6.59 8.21 -12.62
CA CYS A 64 -6.84 9.17 -11.56
C CYS A 64 -5.59 9.47 -10.73
N PHE A 65 -4.82 8.44 -10.37
CA PHE A 65 -3.57 8.56 -9.62
C PHE A 65 -2.53 9.36 -10.41
N ASN A 66 -2.43 9.14 -11.72
CA ASN A 66 -1.47 9.83 -12.59
C ASN A 66 -1.85 11.28 -12.90
N LEU A 67 -3.14 11.57 -13.04
CA LEU A 67 -3.63 12.92 -13.37
C LEU A 67 -3.61 13.87 -12.17
N ASN A 68 -3.63 13.35 -10.94
CA ASN A 68 -3.77 14.17 -9.74
C ASN A 68 -2.59 14.03 -8.79
N ASN A 69 -1.70 15.02 -8.85
CA ASN A 69 -0.52 15.12 -7.99
C ASN A 69 -0.83 15.25 -6.48
N ASP A 70 -2.05 15.57 -6.06
CA ASP A 70 -2.37 15.54 -4.63
C ASP A 70 -2.55 14.11 -4.11
N ILE A 71 -2.83 13.14 -4.99
CA ILE A 71 -3.04 11.75 -4.59
C ILE A 71 -1.66 11.12 -4.30
N ARG A 72 -1.37 10.91 -3.02
CA ARG A 72 -0.09 10.34 -2.54
C ARG A 72 -0.24 8.94 -1.98
N PHE A 73 -1.47 8.51 -1.69
CA PHE A 73 -1.74 7.21 -1.10
C PHE A 73 -2.67 6.40 -2.01
N LEU A 74 -2.28 5.16 -2.28
CA LEU A 74 -3.09 4.16 -2.97
C LEU A 74 -3.20 2.93 -2.09
N ILE A 75 -4.42 2.59 -1.68
CA ILE A 75 -4.72 1.49 -0.76
C ILE A 75 -5.40 0.39 -1.56
N VAL A 76 -4.93 -0.84 -1.43
CA VAL A 76 -5.36 -1.93 -2.30
C VAL A 76 -5.67 -3.18 -1.50
N ALA A 77 -6.77 -3.84 -1.86
CA ALA A 77 -7.12 -5.18 -1.39
C ALA A 77 -7.59 -6.04 -2.57
N ASN A 78 -6.94 -7.18 -2.80
CA ASN A 78 -7.29 -8.23 -3.76
C ASN A 78 -7.38 -7.82 -5.25
N LYS A 79 -7.62 -6.55 -5.57
CA LYS A 79 -7.43 -5.95 -6.90
C LYS A 79 -5.96 -5.67 -7.13
N PHE A 80 -5.62 -5.43 -8.39
CA PHE A 80 -4.28 -5.05 -8.83
C PHE A 80 -3.17 -6.06 -8.60
N GLN A 81 -3.45 -7.28 -8.11
CA GLN A 81 -2.49 -8.40 -8.08
C GLN A 81 -2.05 -8.88 -9.47
N VAL A 82 -2.60 -8.33 -10.56
CA VAL A 82 -2.06 -8.46 -11.91
C VAL A 82 -2.32 -7.14 -12.62
N GLY A 83 -1.29 -6.50 -13.19
CA GLY A 83 -1.46 -5.36 -14.10
C GLY A 83 -1.28 -3.94 -13.54
N PHE A 84 -1.44 -3.70 -12.23
CA PHE A 84 -1.13 -2.37 -11.67
C PHE A 84 0.36 -2.25 -11.42
N SER A 85 1.01 -1.47 -12.24
CA SER A 85 2.40 -1.15 -12.07
C SER A 85 2.51 0.29 -12.46
N GLU A 86 2.64 1.15 -11.46
CA GLU A 86 2.64 2.58 -11.65
C GLU A 86 4.05 3.09 -11.37
N SER A 87 4.61 3.78 -12.37
CA SER A 87 5.97 4.31 -12.34
C SER A 87 6.19 5.27 -11.17
N LEU A 88 5.13 5.98 -10.77
CA LEU A 88 5.12 6.95 -9.68
C LEU A 88 5.14 6.32 -8.27
N LEU A 89 4.91 5.00 -8.13
CA LEU A 89 4.93 4.35 -6.81
C LEU A 89 6.37 4.14 -6.32
N HIS A 90 6.76 4.88 -5.30
CA HIS A 90 8.07 4.72 -4.64
C HIS A 90 8.03 3.77 -3.44
N THR A 91 7.05 3.94 -2.55
CA THR A 91 6.97 3.21 -1.26
C THR A 91 5.80 2.25 -1.21
N MET A 92 6.01 1.04 -0.68
CA MET A 92 4.97 0.04 -0.40
C MET A 92 4.93 -0.31 1.09
N PHE A 93 3.72 -0.31 1.66
CA PHE A 93 3.44 -0.84 2.99
C PHE A 93 2.70 -2.18 2.82
N LEU A 94 3.26 -3.26 3.38
CA LEU A 94 2.67 -4.59 3.32
C LEU A 94 2.01 -4.94 4.67
N ASP A 95 0.69 -4.98 4.65
CA ASP A 95 -0.18 -5.58 5.68
C ASP A 95 -0.72 -6.94 5.20
N LYS A 96 -0.09 -7.54 4.18
CA LYS A 96 -0.47 -8.86 3.67
C LYS A 96 0.76 -9.75 3.63
N ALA A 97 0.67 -10.90 4.30
CA ALA A 97 1.69 -11.92 4.22
C ALA A 97 1.92 -12.33 2.75
N VAL A 98 3.18 -12.30 2.32
CA VAL A 98 3.61 -12.67 0.98
C VAL A 98 4.82 -13.58 1.08
N SER A 99 4.90 -14.58 0.21
CA SER A 99 5.98 -15.56 0.26
C SER A 99 6.35 -16.05 -1.13
N GLY A 100 7.58 -16.56 -1.26
CA GLY A 100 8.10 -17.14 -2.50
C GLY A 100 7.90 -16.22 -3.71
N ARG A 101 7.37 -16.79 -4.80
CA ARG A 101 7.12 -16.05 -6.04
C ARG A 101 6.18 -14.85 -5.85
N ASN A 102 5.18 -14.96 -4.97
CA ASN A 102 4.23 -13.88 -4.73
C ASN A 102 4.90 -12.67 -4.06
N ALA A 103 5.86 -12.90 -3.15
CA ALA A 103 6.64 -11.82 -2.53
C ALA A 103 7.45 -11.05 -3.59
N VAL A 104 8.18 -11.79 -4.45
CA VAL A 104 8.96 -11.18 -5.53
C VAL A 104 8.07 -10.41 -6.50
N GLN A 105 6.94 -10.99 -6.91
CA GLN A 105 5.98 -10.35 -7.82
C GLN A 105 5.31 -9.11 -7.21
N THR A 106 5.08 -9.10 -5.89
CA THR A 106 4.45 -7.97 -5.21
C THR A 106 5.43 -6.82 -5.06
N ILE A 107 6.61 -7.09 -4.50
CA ILE A 107 7.62 -6.05 -4.21
C ILE A 107 8.25 -5.51 -5.50
N SER A 108 8.52 -6.37 -6.50
CA SER A 108 9.12 -5.95 -7.77
C SER A 108 8.26 -4.97 -8.57
N ARG A 109 6.98 -4.78 -8.22
CA ARG A 109 6.14 -3.76 -8.86
C ARG A 109 6.62 -2.35 -8.61
N LEU A 110 7.33 -2.14 -7.51
CA LEU A 110 7.98 -0.86 -7.25
C LEU A 110 9.17 -0.64 -8.18
N ASN A 111 9.79 -1.65 -8.79
CA ASN A 111 11.03 -1.50 -9.54
C ASN A 111 10.87 -0.85 -10.93
N ARG A 112 9.72 -0.26 -11.25
CA ARG A 112 9.60 0.61 -12.44
C ARG A 112 10.42 1.89 -12.25
N ILE A 113 11.44 2.06 -13.07
CA ILE A 113 12.34 3.21 -13.07
C ILE A 113 11.57 4.45 -13.55
N HIS A 114 11.75 5.60 -12.89
CA HIS A 114 11.19 6.88 -13.33
C HIS A 114 12.17 8.04 -13.12
N PRO A 115 13.27 8.12 -13.90
CA PRO A 115 14.27 9.18 -13.75
C PRO A 115 13.74 10.54 -14.23
N PRO A 116 14.19 11.66 -13.63
CA PRO A 116 15.15 11.77 -12.51
C PRO A 116 14.49 11.57 -11.12
N TYR A 117 13.17 11.39 -11.07
CA TYR A 117 12.37 11.49 -9.84
C TYR A 117 12.37 10.25 -8.95
N LYS A 118 12.75 9.09 -9.49
CA LYS A 118 12.78 7.81 -8.77
C LYS A 118 14.06 7.04 -9.11
N LYS A 119 14.93 6.92 -8.10
CA LYS A 119 16.24 6.25 -8.20
C LYS A 119 16.28 4.94 -7.40
N ASP A 120 15.36 4.79 -6.46
CA ASP A 120 15.23 3.69 -5.52
C ASP A 120 13.76 3.42 -5.18
N THR A 121 13.53 2.43 -4.31
CA THR A 121 12.22 2.05 -3.80
C THR A 121 12.30 1.65 -2.33
N LEU A 122 11.20 1.77 -1.60
CA LEU A 122 11.12 1.38 -0.19
C LEU A 122 9.95 0.43 0.04
N THR A 123 10.20 -0.71 0.69
CA THR A 123 9.15 -1.60 1.18
C THR A 123 9.20 -1.66 2.70
N VAL A 124 8.07 -1.38 3.35
CA VAL A 124 7.85 -1.54 4.79
C VAL A 124 6.91 -2.71 4.99
N ASP A 125 7.41 -3.81 5.54
CA ASP A 125 6.66 -5.05 5.73
C ASP A 125 6.31 -5.26 7.22
N PHE A 126 5.01 -5.36 7.53
CA PHE A 126 4.51 -5.60 8.88
C PHE A 126 4.20 -7.07 9.16
N THR A 127 4.32 -7.94 8.16
CA THR A 127 3.77 -9.30 8.18
C THR A 127 4.81 -10.40 8.06
N ASN A 128 5.85 -10.20 7.25
CA ASN A 128 6.85 -11.24 6.98
C ASN A 128 8.15 -10.98 7.73
N SER A 129 8.89 -12.06 8.00
CA SER A 129 10.26 -11.93 8.50
C SER A 129 11.19 -11.49 7.37
N TYR A 130 12.20 -10.70 7.72
CA TYR A 130 13.26 -10.28 6.80
C TYR A 130 13.87 -11.46 6.05
N GLU A 131 14.18 -12.56 6.76
CA GLU A 131 14.78 -13.77 6.19
C GLU A 131 13.88 -14.44 5.15
N SER A 132 12.56 -14.49 5.39
CA SER A 132 11.59 -15.05 4.44
C SER A 132 11.60 -14.28 3.12
N ILE A 133 11.62 -12.95 3.18
CA ILE A 133 11.67 -12.08 1.99
C ILE A 133 13.01 -12.25 1.26
N ILE A 134 14.14 -12.20 1.95
CA ILE A 134 15.47 -12.39 1.32
C ILE A 134 15.57 -13.76 0.65
N ASN A 135 15.10 -14.82 1.30
CA ASN A 135 15.10 -16.16 0.74
C ASN A 135 14.18 -16.28 -0.49
N ALA A 136 13.07 -15.53 -0.52
CA ALA A 136 12.23 -15.45 -1.71
C ALA A 136 12.97 -14.79 -2.89
N PHE A 137 13.69 -13.69 -2.64
CA PHE A 137 14.44 -12.96 -3.66
C PHE A 137 15.66 -13.73 -4.18
N ARG A 138 16.42 -14.40 -3.30
CA ARG A 138 17.59 -15.23 -3.68
C ARG A 138 17.28 -16.34 -4.68
N LYS A 139 16.02 -16.78 -4.79
CA LYS A 139 15.60 -17.76 -5.82
C LYS A 139 15.54 -17.18 -7.23
N TYR A 140 15.53 -15.85 -7.37
CA TYR A 140 15.27 -15.16 -8.64
C TYR A 140 16.26 -14.01 -8.93
N GLN A 141 17.17 -13.69 -8.01
CA GLN A 141 18.21 -12.67 -8.18
C GLN A 141 19.55 -13.20 -7.69
N ASP A 142 20.58 -13.00 -8.52
CA ASP A 142 21.93 -13.50 -8.27
C ASP A 142 22.65 -12.77 -7.12
N VAL A 143 22.32 -11.49 -6.91
CA VAL A 143 22.90 -10.66 -5.86
C VAL A 143 21.77 -10.00 -5.06
N VAL A 144 21.68 -10.37 -3.78
CA VAL A 144 20.79 -9.72 -2.80
C VAL A 144 21.64 -9.31 -1.62
N GLU A 145 22.04 -8.03 -1.60
CA GLU A 145 22.76 -7.46 -0.46
C GLU A 145 21.80 -7.22 0.70
N SER A 146 22.18 -7.71 1.88
CA SER A 146 21.36 -7.69 3.07
C SER A 146 22.04 -6.83 4.15
N HIS A 147 21.49 -5.64 4.39
CA HIS A 147 21.93 -4.79 5.50
C HIS A 147 20.91 -4.88 6.65
N LYS A 148 21.32 -5.49 7.78
CA LYS A 148 20.48 -5.64 9.00
C LYS A 148 20.31 -4.34 9.82
N ASN A 149 20.76 -3.19 9.31
CA ASN A 149 20.97 -1.97 10.10
C ASN A 149 19.75 -1.02 10.14
N VAL A 150 18.53 -1.54 10.38
CA VAL A 150 17.38 -0.69 10.68
C VAL A 150 16.98 -0.94 12.13
N ASP A 151 16.91 0.12 12.97
CA ASP A 151 16.51 -0.01 14.37
C ASP A 151 15.05 -0.53 14.43
N PRO A 152 14.81 -1.77 14.92
CA PRO A 152 13.47 -2.35 14.96
C PRO A 152 12.48 -1.52 15.79
N LYS A 153 12.98 -0.69 16.73
CA LYS A 153 12.14 0.11 17.65
C LYS A 153 11.19 1.06 16.92
N ASP A 154 11.60 1.61 15.78
CA ASP A 154 10.74 2.53 15.01
C ASP A 154 9.61 1.80 14.29
N LEU A 155 9.86 0.57 13.84
CA LEU A 155 8.83 -0.29 13.24
C LEU A 155 7.81 -0.75 14.29
N PHE A 156 8.27 -1.11 15.50
CA PHE A 156 7.41 -1.50 16.61
C PHE A 156 6.50 -0.36 17.05
N LYS A 157 6.99 0.88 17.13
CA LYS A 157 6.15 2.06 17.42
C LYS A 157 5.05 2.24 16.39
N LEU A 158 5.38 2.16 15.10
CA LEU A 158 4.40 2.30 14.02
C LEU A 158 3.36 1.18 14.06
N LYS A 159 3.80 -0.07 14.27
CA LYS A 159 2.91 -1.23 14.43
C LYS A 159 1.98 -1.07 15.64
N ASP A 160 2.52 -0.69 16.80
CA ASP A 160 1.74 -0.48 18.03
C ASP A 160 0.72 0.64 17.87
N GLU A 161 1.09 1.73 17.19
CA GLU A 161 0.16 2.83 16.92
C GLU A 161 -0.97 2.38 15.98
N LEU A 162 -0.67 1.57 14.95
CA LEU A 162 -1.66 1.00 14.06
C LEU A 162 -2.57 -0.03 14.75
N LEU A 163 -2.03 -0.86 15.66
CA LEU A 163 -2.80 -1.81 16.47
C LEU A 163 -3.71 -1.09 17.47
N LYS A 164 -3.20 -0.07 18.20
CA LYS A 164 -4.00 0.77 19.11
C LYS A 164 -5.17 1.44 18.40
N ARG A 165 -4.98 1.81 17.13
CA ARG A 165 -6.00 2.44 16.28
C ARG A 165 -6.89 1.40 15.57
N GLY A 166 -6.69 0.10 15.80
CA GLY A 166 -7.51 -0.99 15.24
C GLY A 166 -7.37 -1.17 13.72
N VAL A 167 -6.25 -0.69 13.15
CA VAL A 167 -5.98 -0.69 11.71
C VAL A 167 -5.33 -2.00 11.26
N LEU A 168 -4.46 -2.57 12.09
CA LEU A 168 -3.86 -3.91 11.93
C LEU A 168 -4.64 -4.95 12.76
N HIS A 169 -4.63 -6.22 12.34
CA HIS A 169 -5.29 -7.34 13.02
C HIS A 169 -4.29 -8.44 13.38
#